data_AF-A0A0N0LIA2-F1
#
_entry.id   AF-A0A0N0LIA2-F1
#
_cell.length_a   1.000
_cell.length_b   1.000
_cell.length_c   1.000
_cell.angle_alpha   90.00
_cell.angle_beta   90.00
_cell.angle_gamma   90.00
#
_symmetry.space_group_name_H-M   'P 1'
#
loop_
_entity.id
_entity.type
_entity.pdbx_description
1 polymer ?
#
loop_
_entity_poly.entity_id
_entity_poly.type
_entity_poly.pdbx_seq_one_letter_code
_entity_poly.pdbx_strand_id
1 'polypeptide(L)'
;MNNESVIENNLALNNLLINKDIKVSYDFSKDNFSAEFKEYIKNMFYESFNIIYDKNIVTQNHIKIITVLESSKYLATEEIIRKILNKIEYGLEQSYNNLESVKNVLKFPEVGYEYKVQRINNSLDYLTEYILNNFDSFENIHNYKEKIIDSSLDICEIVSKNNPKKNNFLYATNEVLIKRLQKFNKSEIQNERYTAQLKLINKKREQINIGYKISIMMFVIAIIIILLRIGKFATA
;
A
#
# COMPACT_ATOMS: atom_id res chain seq x y z
N MET A 1 38.83 -7.55 17.61
CA MET A 1 37.60 -8.01 18.31
C MET A 1 37.09 -9.22 17.56
N ASN A 2 36.76 -10.34 18.23
CA ASN A 2 36.18 -11.51 17.56
C ASN A 2 34.72 -11.20 17.18
N ASN A 3 34.25 -11.67 16.02
CA ASN A 3 32.88 -11.46 15.53
C ASN A 3 31.81 -11.93 16.53
N GLU A 4 32.06 -13.02 17.26
CA GLU A 4 31.16 -13.51 18.32
C GLU A 4 30.95 -12.46 19.41
N SER A 5 32.04 -11.84 19.88
CA SER A 5 31.97 -10.79 20.90
C SER A 5 31.24 -9.53 20.41
N VAL A 6 31.23 -9.25 19.11
CA VAL A 6 30.44 -8.14 18.53
C VAL A 6 28.94 -8.44 18.67
N ILE A 7 28.54 -9.68 18.36
CA ILE A 7 27.15 -10.12 18.42
C ILE A 7 26.67 -10.12 19.87
N GLU A 8 27.43 -10.71 20.79
CA GLU A 8 27.04 -10.81 22.21
C GLU A 8 26.91 -9.46 22.90
N ASN A 9 27.82 -8.52 22.60
CA ASN A 9 27.81 -7.20 23.22
C ASN A 9 26.81 -6.22 22.59
N ASN A 10 26.22 -6.54 21.44
CA ASN A 10 25.18 -5.74 20.81
C ASN A 10 23.82 -6.42 20.96
N LEU A 11 22.99 -5.92 21.87
CA LEU A 11 21.67 -6.48 22.18
C LEU A 11 20.75 -6.61 20.95
N ALA A 12 20.81 -5.66 20.01
CA ALA A 12 19.98 -5.68 18.81
C ALA A 12 20.46 -6.79 17.84
N LEU A 13 21.78 -6.90 17.63
CA LEU A 13 22.37 -7.98 16.83
C LEU A 13 22.12 -9.35 17.46
N ASN A 14 22.33 -9.49 18.77
CA ASN A 14 22.08 -10.74 19.48
C ASN A 14 20.62 -11.19 19.34
N ASN A 15 19.67 -10.28 19.57
CA ASN A 15 18.26 -10.61 19.43
C ASN A 15 17.88 -10.99 18.01
N LEU A 16 18.41 -10.26 17.02
CA LEU A 16 18.15 -10.55 15.62
C LEU A 16 18.74 -11.89 15.20
N LEU A 17 20.03 -12.12 15.47
CA LEU A 17 20.78 -13.26 14.92
C LEU A 17 20.64 -14.55 15.74
N ILE A 18 20.50 -14.44 17.07
CA ILE A 18 20.42 -15.59 17.98
C ILE A 18 18.97 -15.89 18.35
N ASN A 19 18.27 -14.88 18.88
CA ASN A 19 16.89 -15.05 19.34
C ASN A 19 15.87 -14.99 18.19
N LYS A 20 16.31 -14.66 16.97
CA LYS A 20 15.49 -14.60 15.75
C LYS A 20 14.27 -13.70 15.93
N ASP A 21 14.47 -12.57 16.63
CA ASP A 21 13.44 -11.55 16.84
C ASP A 21 14.00 -10.15 16.60
N ILE A 22 13.11 -9.24 16.21
CA ILE A 22 13.45 -7.85 15.98
C ILE A 22 12.41 -6.95 16.62
N LYS A 23 12.88 -5.93 17.36
CA LYS A 23 12.03 -4.86 17.87
C LYS A 23 12.00 -3.74 16.83
N VAL A 24 10.84 -3.09 16.71
CA VAL A 24 10.64 -1.96 15.78
C VAL A 24 11.61 -0.80 16.05
N SER A 25 12.09 -0.66 17.29
CA SER A 25 13.07 0.35 17.69
C SER A 25 14.52 0.00 17.35
N TYR A 26 14.79 -1.17 16.78
CA TYR A 26 16.15 -1.56 16.40
C TYR A 26 16.54 -0.90 15.08
N ASP A 27 17.68 -0.23 15.09
CA ASP A 27 18.21 0.55 13.97
C ASP A 27 19.71 0.27 13.86
N PHE A 28 20.11 -0.34 12.74
CA PHE A 28 21.50 -0.67 12.43
C PHE A 28 22.16 0.37 11.52
N SER A 29 21.48 1.48 11.20
CA SER A 29 21.98 2.49 10.26
C SER A 29 23.20 3.25 10.75
N LYS A 30 23.41 3.28 12.07
CA LYS A 30 24.56 3.92 12.72
C LYS A 30 25.75 2.98 12.90
N ASP A 31 25.56 1.69 12.65
CA ASP A 31 26.58 0.68 12.83
C ASP A 31 27.34 0.45 11.52
N ASN A 32 28.64 0.73 11.52
CA ASN A 32 29.51 0.47 10.37
C ASN A 32 30.11 -0.94 10.44
N PHE A 33 29.35 -1.93 9.98
CA PHE A 33 29.83 -3.32 9.90
C PHE A 33 30.72 -3.56 8.68
N SER A 34 31.88 -4.18 8.90
CA SER A 34 32.81 -4.54 7.82
C SER A 34 32.23 -5.63 6.90
N ALA A 35 32.75 -5.73 5.67
CA ALA A 35 32.36 -6.79 4.74
C ALA A 35 32.62 -8.20 5.31
N GLU A 36 33.73 -8.38 6.02
CA GLU A 36 34.10 -9.65 6.67
C GLU A 36 33.09 -10.04 7.75
N PHE A 37 32.60 -9.07 8.53
CA PHE A 37 31.57 -9.33 9.53
C PHE A 37 30.23 -9.72 8.87
N LYS A 38 29.81 -9.01 7.82
CA LYS A 38 28.59 -9.35 7.07
C LYS A 38 28.67 -10.74 6.47
N GLU A 39 29.83 -11.10 5.92
CA GLU A 39 30.08 -12.44 5.37
C GLU A 39 29.99 -13.52 6.46
N TYR A 40 30.55 -13.26 7.64
CA TYR A 40 30.47 -14.16 8.80
C TYR A 40 29.02 -14.41 9.26
N ILE A 41 28.19 -13.37 9.34
CA ILE A 41 26.80 -13.49 9.83
C ILE A 41 25.78 -13.88 8.75
N LYS A 42 26.18 -13.98 7.48
CA LYS A 42 25.24 -13.97 6.35
C LYS A 42 24.15 -15.05 6.44
N ASN A 43 24.53 -16.26 6.86
CA ASN A 43 23.60 -17.38 7.00
C ASN A 43 22.69 -17.21 8.23
N MET A 44 23.23 -16.73 9.36
CA MET A 44 22.45 -16.46 10.57
C MET A 44 21.42 -15.35 10.33
N PHE A 45 21.82 -14.29 9.62
CA PHE A 45 20.92 -13.21 9.24
C PHE A 45 19.80 -13.70 8.31
N TYR A 46 20.12 -14.52 7.31
CA TYR A 46 19.10 -15.06 6.41
C TYR A 46 18.14 -16.02 7.10
N GLU A 47 18.63 -16.89 7.99
CA GLU A 47 17.79 -17.75 8.82
C GLU A 47 16.84 -16.92 9.69
N SER A 48 17.36 -15.88 10.33
CA SER A 48 16.57 -14.98 11.17
C SER A 48 15.52 -14.22 10.36
N PHE A 49 15.89 -13.74 9.17
CA PHE A 49 14.93 -13.15 8.23
C PHE A 49 13.79 -14.11 7.91
N ASN A 50 14.10 -15.36 7.56
CA ASN A 50 13.07 -16.35 7.21
C ASN A 50 12.10 -16.58 8.37
N ILE A 51 12.62 -16.77 9.58
CA ILE A 51 11.79 -17.03 10.78
C ILE A 51 10.92 -15.81 11.11
N ILE A 52 11.49 -14.60 11.06
CA ILE A 52 10.74 -13.37 11.32
C ILE A 52 9.69 -13.16 10.24
N TYR A 53 10.03 -13.33 8.97
CA TYR A 53 9.12 -13.16 7.85
C TYR A 53 7.93 -14.13 7.96
N ASP A 54 8.20 -15.44 8.08
CA ASP A 54 7.17 -16.48 8.11
C ASP A 54 6.22 -16.33 9.31
N LYS A 55 6.75 -15.95 10.47
CA LYS A 55 5.93 -15.67 11.67
C LYS A 55 5.02 -14.46 11.50
N ASN A 56 5.53 -13.40 10.87
CA ASN A 56 4.86 -12.10 10.86
C ASN A 56 3.99 -11.88 9.60
N ILE A 57 4.22 -12.62 8.50
CA ILE A 57 3.39 -12.52 7.30
C ILE A 57 2.00 -13.11 7.55
N VAL A 58 1.91 -14.21 8.30
CA VAL A 58 0.64 -14.85 8.69
C VAL A 58 -0.19 -13.95 9.61
N THR A 59 0.48 -13.24 10.52
CA THR A 59 -0.17 -12.33 11.48
C THR A 59 -0.34 -10.91 10.95
N GLN A 60 0.02 -10.66 9.68
CA GLN A 60 -0.01 -9.34 9.02
C GLN A 60 0.75 -8.26 9.81
N ASN A 61 1.78 -8.64 10.57
CA ASN A 61 2.62 -7.72 11.31
C ASN A 61 3.71 -7.15 10.39
N HIS A 62 3.29 -6.31 9.46
CA HIS A 62 4.17 -5.75 8.42
C HIS A 62 5.30 -4.89 8.99
N ILE A 63 5.09 -4.27 10.15
CA ILE A 63 6.10 -3.41 10.78
C ILE A 63 7.36 -4.23 11.10
N LYS A 64 7.23 -5.41 11.72
CA LYS A 64 8.39 -6.27 12.01
C LYS A 64 9.09 -6.77 10.75
N ILE A 65 8.32 -7.09 9.70
CA ILE A 65 8.88 -7.51 8.40
C ILE A 65 9.69 -6.36 7.79
N ILE A 66 9.15 -5.14 7.82
CA ILE A 66 9.83 -3.95 7.31
C ILE A 66 11.10 -3.67 8.11
N THR A 67 11.07 -3.78 9.44
CA THR A 67 12.27 -3.56 10.27
C THR A 67 13.40 -4.54 9.91
N VAL A 68 13.09 -5.82 9.65
CA VAL A 68 14.13 -6.79 9.24
C VAL A 68 14.60 -6.55 7.80
N LEU A 69 13.73 -6.08 6.90
CA LEU A 69 14.11 -5.66 5.54
C LEU A 69 14.99 -4.40 5.56
N GLU A 70 14.70 -3.42 6.42
CA GLU A 70 15.55 -2.24 6.63
C GLU A 70 16.94 -2.64 7.11
N SER A 71 16.99 -3.57 8.06
CA SER A 71 18.24 -4.10 8.60
C SER A 71 19.12 -4.77 7.53
N SER A 72 18.53 -5.33 6.47
CA SER A 72 19.30 -5.98 5.40
C SER A 72 20.21 -4.99 4.66
N LYS A 73 19.85 -3.71 4.58
CA LYS A 73 20.69 -2.67 3.95
C LYS A 73 22.05 -2.52 4.66
N TYR A 74 22.09 -2.84 5.95
CA TYR A 74 23.28 -2.66 6.80
C TYR A 74 23.98 -3.98 7.09
N LEU A 75 23.22 -5.07 7.27
CA LEU A 75 23.75 -6.36 7.74
C LEU A 75 23.96 -7.39 6.63
N ALA A 76 23.22 -7.30 5.52
CA ALA A 76 23.26 -8.33 4.50
C ALA A 76 24.37 -8.09 3.46
N THR A 77 24.88 -9.17 2.91
CA THR A 77 25.64 -9.16 1.65
C THR A 77 24.68 -9.13 0.46
N GLU A 78 25.15 -8.76 -0.73
CA GLU A 78 24.32 -8.74 -1.94
C GLU A 78 23.69 -10.11 -2.24
N GLU A 79 24.43 -11.19 -2.01
CA GLU A 79 23.94 -12.58 -2.13
C GLU A 79 22.70 -12.82 -1.25
N ILE A 80 22.75 -12.39 0.01
CA ILE A 80 21.63 -12.57 0.94
C ILE A 80 20.47 -11.65 0.60
N ILE A 81 20.72 -10.42 0.14
CA ILE A 81 19.65 -9.53 -0.36
C ILE A 81 18.89 -10.23 -1.50
N ARG A 82 19.59 -10.81 -2.48
CA ARG A 82 18.93 -11.55 -3.58
C ARG A 82 18.08 -12.72 -3.07
N LYS A 83 18.58 -13.49 -2.09
CA LYS A 83 17.81 -14.58 -1.47
C LYS A 83 16.56 -14.09 -0.73
N ILE A 84 16.64 -12.95 -0.06
CA ILE A 84 15.51 -12.28 0.60
C ILE A 84 14.49 -11.85 -0.45
N LEU A 85 14.94 -11.18 -1.52
CA LEU A 85 14.08 -10.69 -2.59
C LEU A 85 13.33 -11.84 -3.29
N ASN A 86 14.00 -12.96 -3.56
CA ASN A 86 13.35 -14.14 -4.15
C ASN A 86 12.23 -14.71 -3.25
N LYS A 87 12.39 -14.64 -1.92
CA LYS A 87 11.35 -15.11 -0.99
C LYS A 87 10.13 -14.19 -0.97
N ILE A 88 10.34 -12.87 -1.00
CA ILE A 88 9.23 -11.90 -0.99
C ILE A 88 8.55 -11.75 -2.35
N GLU A 89 9.21 -12.16 -3.43
CA GLU A 89 8.71 -12.07 -4.81
C GLU A 89 7.35 -12.76 -4.98
N TYR A 90 7.17 -13.93 -4.35
CA TYR A 90 5.88 -14.63 -4.34
C TYR A 90 4.75 -13.74 -3.80
N GLY A 91 5.02 -12.94 -2.76
CA GLY A 91 4.05 -11.98 -2.23
C GLY A 91 3.67 -10.89 -3.25
N LEU A 92 4.66 -10.37 -3.99
CA LEU A 92 4.43 -9.38 -5.05
C LEU A 92 3.63 -9.97 -6.21
N GLU A 93 3.93 -11.21 -6.59
CA GLU A 93 3.18 -11.95 -7.60
C GLU A 93 1.70 -12.10 -7.19
N GLN A 94 1.43 -12.48 -5.93
CA GLN A 94 0.07 -12.55 -5.41
C GLN A 94 -0.61 -11.17 -5.39
N SER A 95 0.10 -10.10 -5.03
CA SER A 95 -0.42 -8.73 -5.09
C SER A 95 -0.83 -8.34 -6.51
N TYR A 96 0.01 -8.63 -7.51
CA TYR A 96 -0.29 -8.41 -8.92
C TYR A 96 -1.48 -9.25 -9.40
N ASN A 97 -1.49 -10.55 -9.14
CA ASN A 97 -2.57 -11.46 -9.54
C ASN A 97 -3.92 -11.06 -8.93
N ASN A 98 -3.92 -10.55 -7.70
CA ASN A 98 -5.11 -10.01 -7.06
C ASN A 98 -5.64 -8.75 -7.78
N LEU A 99 -4.76 -7.84 -8.21
CA LEU A 99 -5.15 -6.66 -8.99
C LEU A 99 -5.68 -7.06 -10.38
N GLU A 100 -5.02 -7.98 -11.07
CA GLU A 100 -5.51 -8.49 -12.36
C GLU A 100 -6.87 -9.17 -12.25
N SER A 101 -7.09 -9.92 -11.16
CA SER A 101 -8.39 -10.51 -10.85
C SER A 101 -9.46 -9.42 -10.68
N VAL A 102 -9.16 -8.37 -9.90
CA VAL A 102 -10.08 -7.23 -9.72
C VAL A 102 -10.34 -6.53 -11.06
N LYS A 103 -9.31 -6.28 -11.86
CA LYS A 103 -9.40 -5.68 -13.20
C LYS A 103 -10.36 -6.47 -14.09
N ASN A 104 -10.25 -7.79 -14.10
CA ASN A 104 -11.10 -8.66 -14.91
C ASN A 104 -12.55 -8.71 -14.41
N VAL A 105 -12.78 -8.77 -13.10
CA VAL A 105 -14.14 -8.81 -12.54
C VAL A 105 -14.85 -7.45 -12.69
N LEU A 106 -14.12 -6.33 -12.70
CA LEU A 106 -14.71 -5.00 -12.92
C LEU A 106 -15.25 -4.79 -14.34
N LYS A 107 -14.94 -5.68 -15.28
CA LYS A 107 -15.60 -5.72 -16.60
C LYS A 107 -17.05 -6.21 -16.50
N PHE A 108 -17.44 -6.86 -15.40
CA PHE A 108 -18.76 -7.45 -15.19
C PHE A 108 -19.52 -6.69 -14.08
N PRO A 109 -20.72 -6.13 -14.35
CA PRO A 109 -21.39 -5.18 -13.45
C PRO A 109 -21.88 -5.71 -12.08
N GLU A 110 -21.97 -7.03 -11.85
CA GLU A 110 -22.96 -7.55 -10.88
C GLU A 110 -22.43 -8.25 -9.60
N VAL A 111 -21.12 -8.39 -9.35
CA VAL A 111 -20.68 -9.22 -8.18
C VAL A 111 -19.57 -8.61 -7.33
N GLY A 112 -19.76 -8.67 -5.99
CA GLY A 112 -18.70 -8.76 -4.97
C GLY A 112 -17.86 -7.51 -4.70
N TYR A 113 -18.48 -6.39 -4.31
CA TYR A 113 -17.76 -5.13 -4.11
C TYR A 113 -16.76 -5.10 -2.95
N GLU A 114 -17.19 -5.47 -1.74
CA GLU A 114 -16.33 -5.42 -0.54
C GLU A 114 -15.09 -6.30 -0.71
N TYR A 115 -15.28 -7.45 -1.37
CA TYR A 115 -14.23 -8.36 -1.76
C TYR A 115 -13.15 -7.71 -2.66
N LYS A 116 -13.55 -6.81 -3.57
CA LYS A 116 -12.63 -6.07 -4.45
C LYS A 116 -11.80 -5.04 -3.69
N VAL A 117 -12.43 -4.27 -2.80
CA VAL A 117 -11.73 -3.25 -1.99
C VAL A 117 -10.73 -3.89 -1.03
N GLN A 118 -11.10 -5.00 -0.40
CA GLN A 118 -10.17 -5.74 0.47
C GLN A 118 -8.99 -6.29 -0.32
N ARG A 119 -9.22 -6.90 -1.49
CA ARG A 119 -8.15 -7.37 -2.37
C ARG A 119 -7.20 -6.25 -2.79
N ILE A 120 -7.73 -5.09 -3.18
CA ILE A 120 -6.90 -3.90 -3.49
C ILE A 120 -6.07 -3.46 -2.28
N ASN A 121 -6.67 -3.40 -1.09
CA ASN A 121 -5.96 -2.99 0.12
C ASN A 121 -4.84 -3.97 0.50
N ASN A 122 -5.06 -5.26 0.30
CA ASN A 122 -4.04 -6.29 0.54
C ASN A 122 -2.92 -6.21 -0.51
N SER A 123 -3.28 -5.99 -1.79
CA SER A 123 -2.29 -5.86 -2.87
C SER A 123 -1.43 -4.61 -2.79
N LEU A 124 -1.94 -3.53 -2.20
CA LEU A 124 -1.28 -2.23 -2.08
C LEU A 124 -1.07 -1.87 -0.61
N ASP A 125 -0.78 -2.88 0.20
CA ASP A 125 -0.50 -2.70 1.62
C ASP A 125 0.84 -2.01 1.87
N TYR A 126 1.11 -1.74 3.13
CA TYR A 126 2.33 -1.02 3.54
C TYR A 126 3.62 -1.82 3.28
N LEU A 127 3.55 -3.15 3.32
CA LEU A 127 4.72 -3.99 3.04
C LEU A 127 5.06 -3.96 1.55
N THR A 128 4.06 -4.10 0.69
CA THR A 128 4.20 -4.01 -0.77
C THR A 128 4.74 -2.64 -1.17
N GLU A 129 4.16 -1.57 -0.62
CA GLU A 129 4.64 -0.18 -0.80
C GLU A 129 6.13 -0.06 -0.43
N TYR A 130 6.51 -0.56 0.75
CA TYR A 130 7.89 -0.50 1.21
C TYR A 130 8.84 -1.22 0.26
N ILE A 131 8.51 -2.46 -0.12
CA ILE A 131 9.36 -3.29 -0.99
C ILE A 131 9.59 -2.62 -2.34
N LEU A 132 8.50 -2.21 -3.02
CA LEU A 132 8.58 -1.63 -4.36
C LEU A 132 9.29 -0.28 -4.40
N ASN A 133 9.24 0.51 -3.32
CA ASN A 133 9.93 1.80 -3.26
C ASN A 133 11.41 1.69 -2.86
N ASN A 134 11.78 0.68 -2.05
CA ASN A 134 13.14 0.59 -1.47
C ASN A 134 14.07 -0.38 -2.19
N PHE A 135 13.52 -1.34 -2.95
CA PHE A 135 14.31 -2.34 -3.67
C PHE A 135 14.14 -2.24 -5.20
N ASP A 136 13.68 -1.09 -5.69
CA ASP A 136 13.44 -0.81 -7.12
C ASP A 136 14.70 -0.91 -8.00
N SER A 137 15.89 -0.86 -7.40
CA SER A 137 17.15 -1.08 -8.12
C SER A 137 17.33 -2.52 -8.61
N PHE A 138 16.55 -3.46 -8.08
CA PHE A 138 16.58 -4.87 -8.50
C PHE A 138 15.54 -5.09 -9.60
N GLU A 139 15.99 -5.62 -10.75
CA GLU A 139 15.19 -5.73 -11.97
C GLU A 139 13.86 -6.49 -11.76
N ASN A 140 13.87 -7.57 -10.98
CA ASN A 140 12.65 -8.33 -10.67
C ASN A 140 11.63 -7.48 -9.89
N ILE A 141 12.09 -6.72 -8.89
CA ILE A 141 11.24 -5.82 -8.10
C ILE A 141 10.73 -4.66 -8.95
N HIS A 142 11.60 -4.08 -9.78
CA HIS A 142 11.22 -3.03 -10.73
C HIS A 142 10.10 -3.49 -11.67
N ASN A 143 10.24 -4.69 -12.25
CA ASN A 143 9.23 -5.27 -13.12
C ASN A 143 7.88 -5.48 -12.40
N TYR A 144 7.89 -5.92 -11.14
CA TYR A 144 6.65 -6.02 -10.36
C TYR A 144 6.05 -4.67 -10.01
N LYS A 145 6.88 -3.67 -9.72
CA LYS A 145 6.43 -2.30 -9.46
C LYS A 145 5.65 -1.75 -10.64
N GLU A 146 6.22 -1.83 -11.84
CA GLU A 146 5.56 -1.37 -13.07
C GLU A 146 4.22 -2.10 -13.27
N LYS A 147 4.23 -3.45 -13.19
CA LYS A 147 3.02 -4.27 -13.33
C LYS A 147 1.92 -3.92 -12.33
N ILE A 148 2.27 -3.75 -11.05
CA ILE A 148 1.32 -3.44 -9.96
C ILE A 148 0.73 -2.03 -10.13
N ILE A 149 1.58 -1.04 -10.46
CA ILE A 149 1.13 0.33 -10.68
C ILE A 149 0.23 0.40 -11.93
N ASP A 150 0.65 -0.21 -13.04
CA ASP A 150 -0.14 -0.20 -14.28
C ASP A 150 -1.48 -0.90 -14.11
N SER A 151 -1.52 -2.06 -13.45
CA SER A 151 -2.78 -2.76 -13.17
C SER A 151 -3.72 -1.93 -12.30
N SER A 152 -3.17 -1.19 -11.34
CA SER A 152 -3.93 -0.28 -10.49
C SER A 152 -4.50 0.89 -11.30
N LEU A 153 -3.70 1.48 -12.21
CA LEU A 153 -4.14 2.55 -13.10
C LEU A 153 -5.18 2.08 -14.12
N ASP A 154 -5.03 0.87 -14.66
CA ASP A 154 -6.01 0.24 -15.54
C ASP A 154 -7.37 0.08 -14.83
N ILE A 155 -7.36 -0.35 -13.56
CA ILE A 155 -8.58 -0.42 -12.76
C ILE A 155 -9.21 0.96 -12.63
N CYS A 156 -8.43 2.00 -12.31
CA CYS A 156 -8.92 3.38 -12.23
C CYS A 156 -9.58 3.82 -13.54
N GLU A 157 -8.98 3.49 -14.68
CA GLU A 157 -9.50 3.82 -16.01
C GLU A 157 -10.81 3.09 -16.35
N ILE A 158 -10.89 1.78 -16.07
CA ILE A 158 -12.12 0.98 -16.25
C ILE A 158 -13.24 1.55 -15.40
N VAL A 159 -12.94 1.88 -14.15
CA VAL A 159 -13.90 2.47 -13.22
C VAL A 159 -14.37 3.85 -13.69
N SER A 160 -13.46 4.69 -14.18
CA SER A 160 -13.76 6.05 -14.64
C SER A 160 -14.69 6.09 -15.87
N LYS A 161 -14.63 5.06 -16.74
CA LYS A 161 -15.51 4.90 -17.91
C LYS A 161 -16.93 4.44 -17.56
N ASN A 162 -17.13 3.81 -16.41
CA ASN A 162 -18.45 3.39 -15.94
C ASN A 162 -19.19 4.56 -15.28
N ASN A 163 -20.46 4.78 -15.66
CA ASN A 163 -21.21 5.98 -15.29
C ASN A 163 -21.49 6.02 -13.76
N PRO A 164 -20.87 6.94 -12.99
CA PRO A 164 -20.83 6.87 -11.52
C PRO A 164 -22.18 7.15 -10.85
N LYS A 165 -23.14 7.80 -11.54
CA LYS A 165 -24.48 8.10 -10.99
C LYS A 165 -25.28 6.86 -10.59
N LYS A 166 -24.88 5.67 -11.05
CA LYS A 166 -25.56 4.40 -10.76
C LYS A 166 -24.79 3.50 -9.78
N ASN A 167 -23.54 3.84 -9.40
CA ASN A 167 -22.71 2.90 -8.65
C ASN A 167 -21.63 3.61 -7.77
N ASN A 168 -22.03 4.07 -6.58
CA ASN A 168 -21.15 4.68 -5.57
C ASN A 168 -19.93 3.82 -5.21
N PHE A 169 -20.08 2.51 -5.32
CA PHE A 169 -19.07 1.54 -4.98
C PHE A 169 -17.85 1.62 -5.91
N LEU A 170 -18.09 1.63 -7.22
CA LEU A 170 -17.01 1.81 -8.21
C LEU A 170 -16.19 3.08 -7.93
N TYR A 171 -16.85 4.18 -7.56
CA TYR A 171 -16.17 5.43 -7.22
C TYR A 171 -15.24 5.29 -6.00
N ALA A 172 -15.72 4.67 -4.91
CA ALA A 172 -14.90 4.44 -3.72
C ALA A 172 -13.70 3.51 -3.98
N THR A 173 -13.80 2.55 -4.91
CA THR A 173 -12.63 1.77 -5.37
C THR A 173 -11.57 2.65 -6.02
N ASN A 174 -11.98 3.59 -6.88
CA ASN A 174 -11.06 4.53 -7.53
C ASN A 174 -10.37 5.44 -6.50
N GLU A 175 -11.12 5.94 -5.51
CA GLU A 175 -10.55 6.78 -4.45
C GLU A 175 -9.52 6.04 -3.59
N VAL A 176 -9.80 4.77 -3.24
CA VAL A 176 -8.85 3.94 -2.50
C VAL A 176 -7.58 3.72 -3.32
N LEU A 177 -7.70 3.34 -4.59
CA LEU A 177 -6.54 3.12 -5.48
C LEU A 177 -5.70 4.37 -5.63
N ILE A 178 -6.30 5.52 -5.92
CA ILE A 178 -5.57 6.78 -6.09
C ILE A 178 -4.87 7.19 -4.79
N LYS A 179 -5.52 7.03 -3.63
CA LYS A 179 -4.90 7.29 -2.33
C LYS A 179 -3.70 6.37 -2.07
N ARG A 180 -3.78 5.09 -2.45
CA ARG A 180 -2.67 4.13 -2.31
C ARG A 180 -1.54 4.44 -3.28
N LEU A 181 -1.86 4.65 -4.55
CA LEU A 181 -0.90 4.98 -5.61
C LEU A 181 -0.10 6.25 -5.31
N GLN A 182 -0.66 7.22 -4.58
CA GLN A 182 0.08 8.42 -4.17
C GLN A 182 1.42 8.10 -3.49
N LYS A 183 1.52 6.96 -2.80
CA LYS A 183 2.71 6.58 -2.02
C LYS A 183 3.79 5.85 -2.82
N PHE A 184 3.49 5.44 -4.05
CA PHE A 184 4.44 4.75 -4.91
C PHE A 184 5.24 5.75 -5.74
N ASN A 185 6.54 5.54 -5.86
CA ASN A 185 7.33 6.21 -6.89
C ASN A 185 6.87 5.67 -8.26
N LYS A 186 6.64 6.57 -9.22
CA LYS A 186 6.07 6.22 -10.54
C LYS A 186 7.01 6.68 -11.65
N SER A 187 6.98 5.98 -12.77
CA SER A 187 7.56 6.49 -14.02
C SER A 187 6.81 7.74 -14.51
N GLU A 188 7.40 8.47 -15.46
CA GLU A 188 6.79 9.68 -16.03
C GLU A 188 5.40 9.39 -16.64
N ILE A 189 5.30 8.34 -17.45
CA ILE A 189 4.05 7.89 -18.08
C ILE A 189 2.99 7.53 -17.03
N GLN A 190 3.37 6.79 -15.98
CA GLN A 190 2.47 6.43 -14.89
C GLN A 190 2.00 7.67 -14.10
N ASN A 191 2.87 8.67 -13.91
CA ASN A 191 2.52 9.93 -13.26
C ASN A 191 1.51 10.74 -14.06
N GLU A 192 1.63 10.78 -15.39
CA GLU A 192 0.64 11.41 -16.26
C GLU A 192 -0.73 10.74 -16.13
N ARG A 193 -0.78 9.40 -16.24
CA ARG A 193 -1.99 8.59 -16.06
C ARG A 193 -2.62 8.82 -14.69
N TYR A 194 -1.82 8.77 -13.63
CA TYR A 194 -2.25 9.04 -12.25
C TYR A 194 -2.87 10.44 -12.11
N THR A 195 -2.20 11.46 -12.65
CA THR A 195 -2.65 12.86 -12.57
C THR A 195 -3.97 13.06 -13.30
N ALA A 196 -4.17 12.41 -14.45
CA ALA A 196 -5.43 12.43 -15.17
C ALA A 196 -6.57 11.84 -14.33
N GLN A 197 -6.35 10.69 -13.69
CA GLN A 197 -7.35 10.07 -12.79
C GLN A 197 -7.64 10.92 -11.55
N LEU A 198 -6.62 11.52 -10.95
CA LEU A 198 -6.79 12.41 -9.79
C LEU A 198 -7.67 13.63 -10.14
N LYS A 199 -7.44 14.26 -11.30
CA LYS A 199 -8.27 15.37 -11.80
C LYS A 199 -9.73 14.94 -11.98
N LEU A 200 -9.97 13.74 -12.53
CA LEU A 200 -11.33 13.19 -12.68
C LEU A 200 -12.03 12.97 -11.33
N ILE A 201 -11.33 12.44 -10.33
CA ILE A 201 -11.88 12.25 -8.98
C ILE A 201 -12.21 13.60 -8.34
N ASN A 202 -11.30 14.57 -8.40
CA ASN A 202 -11.51 15.89 -7.78
C ASN A 202 -12.68 16.65 -8.41
N LYS A 203 -12.78 16.66 -9.74
CA LYS A 203 -13.93 17.26 -10.45
C LYS A 203 -15.25 16.63 -10.02
N LYS A 204 -15.27 15.31 -9.78
CA LYS A 204 -16.47 14.61 -9.26
C LYS A 204 -16.79 15.00 -7.82
N ARG A 205 -15.79 15.10 -6.93
CA ARG A 205 -15.99 15.57 -5.54
C ARG A 205 -16.61 16.96 -5.50
N GLU A 206 -16.13 17.87 -6.33
CA GLU A 206 -16.68 19.22 -6.47
C GLU A 206 -18.15 19.19 -6.91
N GLN A 207 -18.49 18.39 -7.92
CA GLN A 207 -19.87 18.24 -8.39
C GLN A 207 -20.81 17.69 -7.31
N ILE A 208 -20.38 16.68 -6.54
CA ILE A 208 -21.14 16.12 -5.43
C ILE A 208 -21.36 17.18 -4.34
N ASN A 209 -20.31 17.92 -3.98
CA ASN A 209 -20.40 19.00 -2.99
C ASN A 209 -21.33 20.13 -3.42
N ILE A 210 -21.32 20.52 -4.71
CA ILE A 210 -22.24 21.51 -5.26
C ILE A 210 -23.68 21.01 -5.18
N GLY A 211 -23.94 19.76 -5.59
CA GLY A 211 -25.27 19.15 -5.53
C GLY A 211 -25.82 19.04 -4.10
N TYR A 212 -24.96 18.69 -3.13
CA TYR A 212 -25.31 18.66 -1.71
C TYR A 212 -25.66 20.06 -1.17
N LYS A 213 -24.85 21.08 -1.49
CA LYS A 213 -25.14 22.48 -1.12
C LYS A 213 -26.48 22.96 -1.68
N ILE A 214 -26.77 22.67 -2.95
CA ILE A 214 -28.06 23.01 -3.58
C ILE A 214 -29.21 22.29 -2.87
N SER A 215 -29.05 21.01 -2.53
CA SER A 215 -30.08 20.22 -1.84
C SER A 215 -30.40 20.78 -0.46
N ILE A 216 -29.38 21.16 0.32
CA ILE A 216 -29.57 21.85 1.62
C ILE A 216 -30.30 23.18 1.41
N MET A 217 -29.87 23.99 0.43
CA MET A 217 -30.49 25.28 0.16
C MET A 217 -31.99 25.13 -0.16
N MET A 218 -32.35 24.17 -1.01
CA MET A 218 -33.74 23.88 -1.34
C MET A 218 -34.54 23.41 -0.12
N PHE A 219 -33.94 22.61 0.76
CA PHE A 219 -34.57 22.17 2.00
C PHE A 219 -34.84 23.35 2.96
N VAL A 220 -33.88 24.25 3.13
CA VAL A 220 -34.04 25.47 3.93
C VAL A 220 -35.14 26.37 3.36
N ILE A 221 -35.16 26.58 2.03
CA ILE A 221 -36.21 27.34 1.36
C ILE A 221 -37.59 26.70 1.60
N ALA A 222 -37.69 25.38 1.49
CA ALA A 222 -38.94 24.66 1.77
C ALA A 222 -39.42 24.87 3.21
N ILE A 223 -38.53 24.81 4.20
CA ILE A 223 -38.85 25.10 5.60
C ILE A 223 -39.36 26.53 5.77
N ILE A 224 -38.70 27.52 5.16
CA ILE A 224 -39.12 28.93 5.22
C ILE A 224 -40.53 29.10 4.63
N ILE A 225 -40.83 28.48 3.49
CA ILE A 225 -42.15 28.52 2.86
C ILE A 225 -43.22 27.90 3.78
N ILE A 226 -42.91 26.77 4.42
CA ILE A 226 -43.82 26.11 5.38
C ILE A 226 -44.08 27.02 6.58
N LEU A 227 -43.05 27.61 7.18
CA LEU A 227 -43.19 28.52 8.32
C LEU A 227 -44.01 29.76 7.98
N LEU A 228 -43.79 30.36 6.80
CA LEU A 228 -44.58 31.51 6.33
C LEU A 228 -46.05 31.15 6.09
N ARG A 229 -46.34 29.93 5.61
CA ARG A 229 -47.72 29.45 5.46
C ARG A 229 -48.40 29.25 6.82
N ILE A 230 -47.73 28.60 7.77
CA ILE A 230 -48.26 28.39 9.12
C ILE A 230 -48.50 29.74 9.83
N GLY A 231 -47.57 30.70 9.71
CA GLY A 231 -47.71 32.03 10.30
C GLY A 231 -48.88 32.85 9.72
N LYS A 232 -49.22 32.65 8.45
CA LYS A 232 -50.43 33.25 7.84
C LYS A 232 -51.73 32.59 8.29
N PHE A 233 -51.71 31.31 8.65
CA PHE A 233 -52.88 30.63 9.23
C PHE A 233 -53.09 30.95 10.72
N ALA A 234 -52.04 31.36 11.45
CA ALA A 234 -52.14 31.76 12.85
C ALA A 234 -52.59 33.22 13.05
N THR A 235 -52.65 34.01 11.97
CA THR A 235 -53.03 35.44 11.97
C THR A 235 -54.31 35.74 11.18
N ALA A 236 -55.01 34.70 10.70
CA ALA A 236 -56.35 34.75 10.12
C ALA A 236 -57.37 34.19 11.11
#